data_AF-A0A925GU65-F1
#
_entry.id   AF-A0A925GU65-F1
#
_cell.length_a   1.000
_cell.length_b   1.000
_cell.length_c   1.000
_cell.angle_alpha   90.00
_cell.angle_beta   90.00
_cell.angle_gamma   90.00
#
_symmetry.space_group_name_H-M   'P 1'
#
loop_
_entity.id
_entity.type
_entity.pdbx_description
1 polymer ?
#
loop_
_entity_poly.entity_id
_entity_poly.type
_entity_poly.pdbx_seq_one_letter_code
_entity_poly.pdbx_strand_id
1 'polypeptide(L)'
;RRNVLLSTATLTDYAFLDVARRYSPIISTMRAQISSVGVEWRTDYDPLRGRFVASSLSANARVLRDYYTSIGHNQVNERPITSNGTNLQGLSPTANQLFVVVGYGQENRRGVNTGFLTVYDYTQQVTLFSQAQVTYNTDCCGWSVQYRRNGFRNENQFRLAFNVANIGSFGTLRRQERMF
;
A
#
# COMPACT_ATOMS: atom_id res chain seq x y z
N ARG A 1 -3.24 -26.12 -5.37
CA ARG A 1 -4.41 -25.60 -6.13
C ARG A 1 -3.89 -24.62 -7.18
N ARG A 2 -4.24 -24.79 -8.47
CA ARG A 2 -3.83 -23.88 -9.56
C ARG A 2 -4.72 -22.64 -9.55
N ASN A 3 -4.14 -21.44 -9.53
CA ASN A 3 -4.91 -20.20 -9.64
C ASN A 3 -5.30 -20.01 -11.11
N VAL A 4 -6.58 -20.25 -11.44
CA VAL A 4 -7.11 -20.19 -12.80
C VAL A 4 -7.15 -18.74 -13.34
N LEU A 5 -7.09 -17.75 -12.44
CA LEU A 5 -7.06 -16.33 -12.75
C LEU A 5 -5.64 -15.74 -12.74
N LEU A 6 -4.59 -16.56 -12.65
CA LEU A 6 -3.22 -16.07 -12.50
C LEU A 6 -2.79 -15.15 -13.66
N SER A 7 -3.12 -15.52 -14.90
CA SER A 7 -2.77 -14.73 -16.09
C SER A 7 -3.49 -13.38 -16.15
N THR A 8 -4.63 -13.25 -15.48
CA THR A 8 -5.39 -11.99 -15.41
C THR A 8 -5.03 -11.17 -14.17
N ALA A 9 -4.65 -11.84 -13.08
CA ALA A 9 -4.17 -11.19 -11.86
C ALA A 9 -2.81 -10.51 -12.04
N THR A 10 -2.03 -10.89 -13.05
CA THR A 10 -0.78 -10.20 -13.42
C THR A 10 -1.01 -8.96 -14.29
N LEU A 11 -2.22 -8.80 -14.84
CA LEU A 11 -2.53 -7.69 -15.74
C LEU A 11 -3.01 -6.49 -14.93
N THR A 12 -3.99 -6.69 -14.04
CA THR A 12 -4.67 -5.62 -13.29
C THR A 12 -4.89 -6.03 -11.83
N ASP A 13 -5.13 -5.04 -10.98
CA ASP A 13 -5.39 -5.18 -9.55
C ASP A 13 -6.77 -5.80 -9.22
N TYR A 14 -7.59 -6.15 -10.21
CA TYR A 14 -8.91 -6.78 -10.03
C TYR A 14 -9.19 -7.95 -10.99
N ALA A 15 -10.22 -8.73 -10.68
CA ALA A 15 -10.64 -9.87 -11.47
C ALA A 15 -11.72 -9.47 -12.48
N PHE A 16 -11.43 -9.63 -13.78
CA PHE A 16 -12.31 -9.17 -14.87
C PHE A 16 -12.89 -10.30 -15.73
N LEU A 17 -12.59 -11.56 -15.44
CA LEU A 17 -13.14 -12.72 -16.17
C LEU A 17 -14.49 -13.16 -15.59
N ASP A 18 -15.42 -12.21 -15.48
CA ASP A 18 -16.82 -12.43 -15.06
C ASP A 18 -17.70 -12.99 -16.19
N VAL A 19 -17.31 -12.79 -17.44
CA VAL A 19 -17.98 -13.31 -18.64
C VAL A 19 -16.97 -13.55 -19.77
N ALA A 20 -17.39 -14.30 -20.79
CA ALA A 20 -16.64 -14.43 -22.04
C ALA A 20 -16.47 -13.05 -22.71
N ARG A 21 -15.22 -12.66 -22.97
CA ARG A 21 -14.85 -11.36 -23.56
C ARG A 21 -13.68 -11.49 -24.52
N ARG A 22 -13.58 -10.57 -25.48
CA ARG A 22 -12.51 -10.54 -26.51
C ARG A 22 -11.42 -9.52 -26.23
N TYR A 23 -11.63 -8.65 -25.25
CA TYR A 23 -10.72 -7.56 -24.89
C TYR A 23 -10.48 -7.57 -23.39
N SER A 24 -9.23 -7.32 -23.01
CA SER A 24 -8.88 -7.02 -21.63
C SER A 24 -9.27 -5.57 -21.27
N PRO A 25 -9.28 -5.24 -19.98
CA PRO A 25 -9.22 -3.85 -19.58
C PRO A 25 -8.01 -3.12 -20.18
N ILE A 26 -8.16 -1.80 -20.34
CA ILE A 26 -7.10 -0.89 -20.75
C ILE A 26 -6.48 -0.30 -19.49
N ILE A 27 -5.19 -0.58 -19.29
CA ILE A 27 -4.44 -0.09 -18.14
C ILE A 27 -3.62 1.12 -18.57
N SER A 28 -3.76 2.20 -17.82
CA SER A 28 -3.00 3.44 -18.03
C SER A 28 -2.15 3.71 -16.81
N THR A 29 -0.89 4.09 -17.01
CA THR A 29 0.00 4.50 -15.93
C THR A 29 0.71 5.79 -16.31
N MET A 30 0.67 6.76 -15.40
CA MET A 30 1.41 8.00 -15.48
C MET A 30 2.36 8.07 -14.28
N ARG A 31 3.62 8.39 -14.54
CA ARG A 31 4.63 8.66 -13.52
C ARG A 31 5.26 10.01 -13.82
N ALA A 32 5.31 10.88 -12.83
CA ALA A 32 5.93 12.19 -12.94
C ALA A 32 6.81 12.44 -11.72
N GLN A 33 7.94 13.10 -11.94
CA GLN A 33 8.80 13.58 -10.87
C GLN A 33 8.87 15.11 -10.98
N ILE A 34 8.37 15.79 -9.97
CA ILE A 34 8.32 17.25 -9.89
C ILE A 34 9.21 17.66 -8.72
N SER A 35 10.46 18.03 -9.03
CA SER A 35 11.49 18.33 -8.02
C SER A 35 11.70 17.13 -7.08
N SER A 36 11.39 17.29 -5.78
CA SER A 36 11.49 16.24 -4.76
C SER A 36 10.23 15.40 -4.57
N VAL A 37 9.18 15.67 -5.36
CA VAL A 37 7.88 14.99 -5.28
C VAL A 37 7.73 14.04 -6.46
N GLY A 38 7.57 12.75 -6.18
CA GLY A 38 7.11 11.75 -7.14
C GLY A 38 5.59 11.66 -7.10
N VAL A 39 4.97 11.56 -8.27
CA VAL A 39 3.53 11.34 -8.45
C VAL A 39 3.34 10.15 -9.36
N GLU A 40 2.47 9.24 -8.97
CA GLU A 40 2.08 8.08 -9.75
C GLU A 40 0.56 7.98 -9.80
N TRP A 41 0.02 7.89 -11.01
CA TRP A 41 -1.38 7.63 -11.25
C TRP A 41 -1.55 6.40 -12.13
N ARG A 42 -2.45 5.51 -11.74
CA ARG A 42 -2.80 4.28 -12.44
C ARG A 42 -4.31 4.25 -12.59
N THR A 43 -4.83 3.85 -13.73
CA THR A 43 -6.27 3.69 -13.92
C THR A 43 -6.57 2.61 -14.94
N ASP A 44 -7.65 1.88 -14.67
CA ASP A 44 -8.06 0.74 -15.48
C ASP A 44 -9.48 0.97 -15.99
N TYR A 45 -9.61 1.04 -17.31
CA TYR A 45 -10.88 1.18 -18.00
C TYR A 45 -11.30 -0.17 -18.56
N ASP A 46 -12.51 -0.65 -18.23
CA ASP A 46 -13.06 -1.88 -18.80
C ASP A 46 -14.01 -1.53 -19.96
N PRO A 47 -13.65 -1.82 -21.23
CA PRO A 47 -14.50 -1.53 -22.39
C PRO A 47 -15.85 -2.26 -22.36
N LEU A 48 -15.93 -3.44 -21.75
CA LEU A 48 -17.18 -4.20 -21.66
C LEU A 48 -18.17 -3.54 -20.68
N ARG A 49 -17.63 -2.94 -19.61
CA ARG A 49 -18.39 -2.22 -18.60
C ARG A 49 -18.58 -0.74 -18.92
N GLY A 50 -17.81 -0.21 -19.88
CA GLY A 50 -17.86 1.19 -20.31
C GLY A 50 -17.41 2.19 -19.24
N ARG A 51 -16.61 1.77 -18.25
CA ARG A 51 -16.22 2.63 -17.11
C ARG A 51 -14.84 2.30 -16.56
N PHE A 52 -14.28 3.26 -15.80
CA PHE A 52 -13.14 3.01 -14.93
C PHE A 52 -13.56 2.13 -13.75
N VAL A 53 -12.78 1.09 -13.50
CA VAL A 53 -13.06 0.04 -12.51
C VAL A 53 -12.00 -0.01 -11.42
N ALA A 54 -10.79 0.46 -11.70
CA ALA A 54 -9.78 0.69 -10.67
C ALA A 54 -9.03 2.00 -10.95
N SER A 55 -8.64 2.70 -9.89
CA SER A 55 -7.80 3.90 -9.96
C SER A 55 -6.92 3.97 -8.72
N SER A 56 -5.66 4.33 -8.91
CA SER A 56 -4.68 4.53 -7.84
C SER A 56 -3.95 5.83 -8.11
N LEU A 57 -3.99 6.77 -7.17
CA LEU A 57 -3.22 8.02 -7.23
C LEU A 57 -2.36 8.09 -5.98
N SER A 58 -1.07 8.31 -6.16
CA SER A 58 -0.14 8.46 -5.05
C SER A 58 0.88 9.56 -5.31
N ALA A 59 1.31 10.19 -4.23
CA ALA A 59 2.41 11.13 -4.21
C ALA A 59 3.35 10.77 -3.07
N ASN A 60 4.64 10.95 -3.30
CA ASN A 60 5.68 10.72 -2.32
C ASN A 60 6.70 11.85 -2.41
N ALA A 61 7.21 12.29 -1.27
CA ALA A 61 8.20 13.34 -1.22
C ALA A 61 9.25 13.06 -0.14
N ARG A 62 10.47 13.53 -0.39
CA ARG A 62 11.55 13.52 0.59
C ARG A 62 12.12 14.94 0.74
N VAL A 63 11.98 15.50 1.93
CA VAL A 63 12.31 16.90 2.23
C VAL A 63 13.48 16.94 3.21
N LEU A 64 14.45 17.81 2.98
CA LEU A 64 15.62 18.01 3.86
C LEU A 64 16.35 16.69 4.24
N ARG A 65 16.32 15.70 3.33
CA ARG A 65 16.88 14.33 3.46
C ARG A 65 16.22 13.43 4.51
N ASP A 66 15.82 13.97 5.66
CA ASP A 66 15.35 13.19 6.81
C ASP A 66 13.82 13.06 6.86
N TYR A 67 13.08 14.00 6.29
CA TYR A 67 11.63 13.93 6.27
C TYR A 67 11.16 13.19 5.03
N TYR A 68 10.32 12.18 5.22
CA TYR A 68 9.66 11.50 4.12
C TYR A 68 8.15 11.46 4.37
N THR A 69 7.40 11.59 3.30
CA THR A 69 5.95 11.51 3.32
C THR A 69 5.45 10.84 2.06
N SER A 70 4.39 10.07 2.18
CA SER A 70 3.65 9.54 1.05
C SER A 70 2.17 9.52 1.37
N ILE A 71 1.37 9.88 0.39
CA ILE A 71 -0.08 9.83 0.47
C ILE A 71 -0.57 9.19 -0.81
N GLY A 72 -1.63 8.41 -0.72
CA GLY A 72 -2.31 7.97 -1.91
C GLY A 72 -3.67 7.38 -1.62
N HIS A 73 -4.40 7.24 -2.71
CA HIS A 73 -5.78 6.83 -2.73
C HIS A 73 -5.94 5.71 -3.76
N ASN A 74 -6.52 4.60 -3.32
CA ASN A 74 -6.79 3.44 -4.14
C ASN A 74 -8.29 3.18 -4.15
N GLN A 75 -8.84 3.00 -5.34
CA GLN A 75 -10.26 2.73 -5.53
C GLN A 75 -10.46 1.55 -6.45
N VAL A 76 -11.38 0.65 -6.07
CA VAL A 76 -11.89 -0.44 -6.90
C VAL A 76 -13.42 -0.37 -6.91
N ASN A 77 -13.99 -0.27 -8.11
CA ASN A 77 -15.43 -0.10 -8.35
C ASN A 77 -16.00 -1.22 -9.22
N GLU A 78 -16.04 -2.41 -8.62
CA GLU A 78 -16.55 -3.65 -9.20
C GLU A 78 -18.03 -3.89 -8.86
N ARG A 79 -18.90 -2.88 -8.98
CA ARG A 79 -20.33 -3.10 -8.72
C ARG A 79 -20.98 -3.89 -9.87
N PRO A 80 -21.91 -4.84 -9.58
CA PRO A 80 -22.65 -5.53 -10.62
C PRO A 80 -23.36 -4.54 -11.55
N ILE A 81 -23.33 -4.82 -12.86
CA ILE A 81 -24.03 -4.01 -13.87
C ILE A 81 -24.62 -4.90 -14.96
N THR A 82 -25.68 -4.42 -15.62
CA THR A 82 -26.17 -5.02 -16.86
C THR A 82 -25.63 -4.22 -18.04
N SER A 83 -24.85 -4.87 -18.92
CA SER A 83 -24.28 -4.28 -20.12
C SER A 83 -24.76 -5.06 -21.34
N ASN A 84 -25.43 -4.40 -22.30
CA ASN A 84 -25.98 -5.04 -23.52
C ASN A 84 -26.77 -6.35 -23.24
N GLY A 85 -27.60 -6.36 -22.19
CA GLY A 85 -28.39 -7.53 -21.78
C GLY A 85 -27.61 -8.63 -21.05
N THR A 86 -26.31 -8.46 -20.83
CA THR A 86 -25.47 -9.37 -20.04
C THR A 86 -25.29 -8.85 -18.62
N ASN A 87 -25.44 -9.71 -17.61
CA ASN A 87 -25.22 -9.36 -16.21
C ASN A 87 -23.75 -9.62 -15.86
N LEU A 88 -23.01 -8.54 -15.61
CA LEU A 88 -21.60 -8.56 -15.23
C LEU A 88 -21.51 -8.54 -13.71
N GLN A 89 -20.92 -9.57 -13.13
CA GLN A 89 -20.68 -9.65 -11.69
C GLN A 89 -19.35 -8.97 -11.33
N GLY A 90 -19.33 -8.27 -10.21
CA GLY A 90 -18.07 -7.89 -9.57
C GLY A 90 -17.41 -9.11 -8.96
N LEU A 91 -16.17 -9.40 -9.35
CA LEU A 91 -15.41 -10.53 -8.82
C LEU A 91 -14.42 -10.10 -7.73
N SER A 92 -14.10 -8.82 -7.68
CA SER A 92 -13.27 -8.19 -6.68
C SER A 92 -14.10 -7.33 -5.73
N PRO A 93 -13.77 -7.32 -4.42
CA PRO A 93 -14.40 -6.42 -3.48
C PRO A 93 -14.20 -4.95 -3.88
N THR A 94 -15.24 -4.14 -3.68
CA THR A 94 -15.09 -2.68 -3.82
C THR A 94 -14.17 -2.15 -2.72
N ALA A 95 -13.26 -1.27 -3.09
CA ALA A 95 -12.32 -0.64 -2.17
C ALA A 95 -12.32 0.88 -2.38
N ASN A 96 -12.11 1.62 -1.30
CA ASN A 96 -11.91 3.06 -1.32
C ASN A 96 -10.98 3.41 -0.16
N GLN A 97 -9.68 3.35 -0.42
CA GLN A 97 -8.65 3.32 0.62
C GLN A 97 -7.72 4.51 0.49
N LEU A 98 -7.54 5.25 1.57
CA LEU A 98 -6.50 6.26 1.70
C LEU A 98 -5.36 5.67 2.52
N PHE A 99 -4.14 5.76 2.01
CA PHE A 99 -2.94 5.49 2.78
C PHE A 99 -2.15 6.77 2.99
N VAL A 100 -1.56 6.89 4.19
CA VAL A 100 -0.69 8.00 4.56
C VAL A 100 0.52 7.45 5.28
N VAL A 101 1.70 7.86 4.86
CA VAL A 101 2.99 7.60 5.47
C VAL A 101 3.63 8.93 5.80
N VAL A 102 4.10 9.10 7.03
CA VAL A 102 4.92 10.24 7.42
C VAL A 102 6.05 9.75 8.30
N GLY A 103 7.22 10.35 8.17
CA GLY A 103 8.32 9.98 9.03
C GLY A 103 9.48 10.96 8.98
N TYR A 104 10.34 10.76 9.97
CA TYR A 104 11.56 11.50 10.19
C TYR A 104 12.66 10.49 10.48
N GLY A 105 13.63 10.38 9.59
CA GLY A 105 14.74 9.47 9.76
C GLY A 105 15.25 8.82 8.49
N GLN A 106 16.36 8.10 8.66
CA GLN A 106 16.98 7.25 7.64
C GLN A 106 17.56 6.01 8.32
N GLU A 107 17.76 4.92 7.58
CA GLU A 107 18.25 3.63 8.11
C GLU A 107 19.46 3.79 9.04
N ASN A 108 20.43 4.60 8.62
CA ASN A 108 21.73 4.75 9.28
C ASN A 108 21.90 6.07 10.04
N ARG A 109 20.81 6.82 10.26
CA ARG A 109 20.89 8.11 10.96
C ARG A 109 20.98 7.88 12.47
N ARG A 110 22.02 8.44 13.08
CA ARG A 110 22.17 8.51 14.55
C ARG A 110 21.08 9.39 15.15
N GLY A 111 20.66 9.06 16.37
CA GLY A 111 19.56 9.70 17.07
C GLY A 111 18.22 9.05 16.78
N VAL A 112 17.16 9.84 16.94
CA VAL A 112 15.77 9.38 16.83
C VAL A 112 15.32 9.34 15.37
N ASN A 113 14.80 8.18 14.97
CA ASN A 113 14.07 7.95 13.75
C ASN A 113 12.65 7.52 14.11
N THR A 114 11.64 8.12 13.49
CA THR A 114 10.23 7.83 13.75
C THR A 114 9.45 7.77 12.45
N GLY A 115 8.45 6.90 12.40
CA GLY A 115 7.61 6.71 11.23
C GLY A 115 6.20 6.31 11.64
N PHE A 116 5.23 6.73 10.85
CA PHE A 116 3.83 6.38 10.98
C PHE A 116 3.24 6.07 9.60
N LEU A 117 2.45 5.01 9.53
CA LEU A 117 1.70 4.58 8.36
C LEU A 117 0.28 4.26 8.82
N THR A 118 -0.71 4.72 8.07
CA THR A 118 -2.10 4.32 8.27
C THR A 118 -2.79 4.07 6.93
N VAL A 119 -3.71 3.13 6.93
CA VAL A 119 -4.59 2.82 5.79
C VAL A 119 -6.02 2.84 6.29
N TYR A 120 -6.83 3.74 5.75
CA TYR A 120 -8.24 3.92 6.09
C TYR A 120 -9.13 3.57 4.91
N ASP A 121 -10.15 2.75 5.13
CA ASP A 121 -11.13 2.38 4.10
C ASP A 121 -12.44 3.15 4.31
N TYR A 122 -12.79 3.99 3.34
CA TYR A 122 -14.02 4.78 3.33
C TYR A 122 -15.27 3.96 3.03
N THR A 123 -15.15 2.79 2.41
CA THR A 123 -16.29 1.91 2.12
C THR A 123 -16.76 1.24 3.41
N GLN A 124 -15.81 0.75 4.22
CA GLN A 124 -16.09 0.07 5.49
C GLN A 124 -16.05 1.01 6.71
N GLN A 125 -15.59 2.25 6.53
CA GLN A 125 -15.42 3.25 7.59
C GLN A 125 -14.52 2.77 8.74
N VAL A 126 -13.45 2.06 8.41
CA VAL A 126 -12.50 1.49 9.39
C VAL A 126 -11.06 1.71 8.98
N THR A 127 -10.19 1.81 9.98
CA THR A 127 -8.74 1.78 9.78
C THR A 127 -8.30 0.33 9.56
N LEU A 128 -7.91 0.00 8.33
CA LEU A 128 -7.46 -1.34 7.94
C LEU A 128 -6.10 -1.68 8.54
N PHE A 129 -5.23 -0.69 8.62
CA PHE A 129 -3.87 -0.88 9.09
C PHE A 129 -3.33 0.38 9.72
N SER A 130 -2.58 0.23 10.81
CA SER A 130 -1.76 1.31 11.35
C SER A 130 -0.43 0.75 11.83
N GLN A 131 0.64 1.50 11.62
CA GLN A 131 1.96 1.16 12.09
C GLN A 131 2.64 2.43 12.60
N ALA A 132 3.20 2.35 13.79
CA ALA A 132 4.06 3.39 14.36
C ALA A 132 5.39 2.74 14.74
N GLN A 133 6.50 3.36 14.36
CA GLN A 133 7.82 2.87 14.71
C GLN A 133 8.69 4.00 15.22
N VAL A 134 9.35 3.77 16.34
CA VAL A 134 10.40 4.66 16.86
C VAL A 134 11.69 3.86 16.94
N THR A 135 12.80 4.47 16.58
CA THR A 135 14.12 3.87 16.70
C THR A 135 15.13 4.91 17.14
N TYR A 136 16.00 4.51 18.06
CA TYR A 136 17.08 5.33 18.54
C TYR A 136 18.40 4.65 18.22
N ASN A 137 19.21 5.27 17.38
CA ASN A 137 20.50 4.74 16.95
C ASN A 137 21.65 5.53 17.60
N THR A 138 22.60 4.82 18.19
CA THR A 138 23.88 5.37 18.65
C THR A 138 25.02 4.83 17.79
N ASP A 139 26.25 5.08 18.19
CA ASP A 139 27.46 4.71 17.46
C ASP A 139 27.67 3.20 17.39
N CYS A 140 27.25 2.46 18.43
CA CYS A 140 27.45 1.02 18.56
C CYS A 140 26.15 0.21 18.50
N CYS A 141 25.01 0.81 18.87
CA CYS A 141 23.76 0.09 19.10
C CYS A 141 22.55 0.83 18.55
N GLY A 142 21.44 0.13 18.39
CA GLY A 142 20.15 0.75 18.06
C GLY A 142 18.99 0.03 18.72
N TRP A 143 18.03 0.78 19.24
CA TRP A 143 16.80 0.26 19.83
C TRP A 143 15.62 0.63 18.95
N SER A 144 14.76 -0.33 18.64
CA SER A 144 13.55 -0.13 17.85
C SER A 144 12.34 -0.66 18.58
N VAL A 145 11.27 0.14 18.59
CA VAL A 145 9.94 -0.27 19.04
C VAL A 145 8.99 -0.02 17.89
N GLN A 146 8.18 -1.03 17.54
CA GLN A 146 7.14 -0.92 16.54
C GLN A 146 5.81 -1.38 17.12
N TYR A 147 4.78 -0.56 16.92
CA TYR A 147 3.39 -0.92 17.13
C TYR A 147 2.73 -1.10 15.77
N ARG A 148 1.94 -2.18 15.62
CA ARG A 148 1.17 -2.46 14.42
C ARG A 148 -0.23 -2.92 14.79
N ARG A 149 -1.24 -2.32 14.15
CA ARG A 149 -2.65 -2.74 14.23
C ARG A 149 -3.12 -3.20 12.87
N ASN A 150 -3.75 -4.37 12.82
CA ASN A 150 -4.47 -4.86 11.66
C ASN A 150 -5.98 -4.82 11.95
N GLY A 151 -6.70 -3.93 11.29
CA GLY A 151 -8.14 -3.75 11.46
C GLY A 151 -8.95 -4.95 11.01
N PHE A 152 -8.57 -5.62 9.91
CA PHE A 152 -9.29 -6.79 9.41
C PHE A 152 -9.26 -7.98 10.37
N ARG A 153 -8.12 -8.16 11.07
CA ARG A 153 -7.93 -9.25 12.04
C ARG A 153 -8.18 -8.82 13.48
N ASN A 154 -8.48 -7.54 13.70
CA ASN A 154 -8.52 -6.89 15.01
C ASN A 154 -7.32 -7.28 15.90
N GLU A 155 -6.13 -7.27 15.30
CA GLU A 155 -4.90 -7.74 15.93
C GLU A 155 -3.97 -6.56 16.21
N ASN A 156 -3.46 -6.49 17.44
CA ASN A 156 -2.45 -5.52 17.85
C ASN A 156 -1.15 -6.26 18.16
N GLN A 157 -0.05 -5.77 17.60
CA GLN A 157 1.26 -6.36 17.77
C GLN A 157 2.28 -5.30 18.17
N PHE A 158 3.08 -5.64 19.19
CA PHE A 158 4.28 -4.90 19.56
C PHE A 158 5.51 -5.70 19.15
N ARG A 159 6.46 -5.05 18.49
CA ARG A 159 7.74 -5.64 18.10
C ARG A 159 8.89 -4.79 18.63
N LEU A 160 9.92 -5.47 19.06
CA LEU A 160 11.10 -4.87 19.66
C LEU A 160 12.33 -5.38 18.90
N ALA A 161 13.33 -4.53 18.70
CA ALA A 161 14.64 -4.97 18.26
C ALA A 161 15.75 -4.16 18.90
N PHE A 162 16.80 -4.85 19.29
CA PHE A 162 18.08 -4.28 19.68
C PHE A 162 19.12 -4.70 18.64
N ASN A 163 19.77 -3.74 18.00
CA ASN A 163 20.84 -4.00 17.05
C ASN A 163 22.17 -3.63 17.67
N VAL A 164 23.20 -4.40 17.37
CA VAL A 164 24.59 -4.04 17.64
C VAL A 164 25.33 -4.00 16.31
N ALA A 165 26.01 -2.89 16.05
CA ALA A 165 26.73 -2.67 14.81
C ALA A 165 27.73 -3.82 14.57
N ASN A 166 27.73 -4.35 13.35
CA ASN A 166 28.59 -5.46 12.91
C ASN A 166 28.42 -6.81 13.65
N ILE A 167 27.45 -6.94 14.56
CA ILE A 167 27.15 -8.21 15.24
C ILE A 167 25.81 -8.78 14.77
N GLY A 168 24.73 -7.99 14.84
CA GLY A 168 23.41 -8.47 14.45
C GLY A 168 22.25 -7.72 15.10
N SER A 169 21.05 -8.29 14.95
CA SER A 169 19.80 -7.77 15.50
C SER A 169 19.11 -8.84 16.32
N PHE A 170 18.64 -8.46 17.51
CA PHE A 170 17.97 -9.33 18.48
C PHE A 170 16.56 -8.81 18.75
N GLY A 171 15.56 -9.68 18.66
CA GLY A 171 14.17 -9.33 18.94
C GLY A 171 13.20 -9.85 17.89
N THR A 172 11.99 -9.29 17.90
CA THR A 172 10.87 -9.72 17.04
C THR A 172 10.66 -8.82 15.82
N LEU A 173 11.32 -7.65 15.77
CA LEU A 173 11.27 -6.75 14.62
C LEU A 173 12.41 -7.08 13.64
N ARG A 174 12.07 -7.51 12.42
CA ARG A 174 13.06 -7.82 11.37
C ARG A 174 13.42 -6.57 10.58
N ARG A 175 14.62 -6.56 9.97
CA ARG A 175 15.11 -5.44 9.16
C ARG A 175 14.16 -5.09 8.00
N GLN A 176 13.62 -6.10 7.31
CA GLN A 176 12.69 -5.90 6.19
C GLN A 176 11.33 -5.33 6.60
N GLU A 177 11.03 -5.32 7.90
CA GLU A 177 9.74 -4.88 8.45
C GLU A 177 9.85 -3.49 9.10
N ARG A 178 11.03 -2.86 9.04
CA ARG A 178 11.26 -1.51 9.51
C ARG A 178 10.79 -0.48 8.49
N MET A 179 10.35 0.67 8.98
CA MET A 179 9.99 1.82 8.16
C MET A 179 11.20 2.58 7.60
N PHE A 180 12.40 2.28 8.11
CA PHE A 180 13.67 2.93 7.75
C PHE A 180 14.80 1.93 7.91
#